data_AF-A0A4D4J183-F1
#
_entry.id   AF-A0A4D4J183-F1
#
_cell.length_a   1.000
_cell.length_b   1.000
_cell.length_c   1.000
_cell.angle_alpha   90.00
_cell.angle_beta   90.00
_cell.angle_gamma   90.00
#
_symmetry.space_group_name_H-M   'P 1'
#
loop_
_entity.id
_entity.type
_entity.pdbx_description
1 polymer ?
#
loop_
_entity_poly.entity_id
_entity_poly.type
_entity_poly.pdbx_seq_one_letter_code
_entity_poly.pdbx_strand_id
1 'polypeptide(L)'
;MVCTELVDQFWLVDWQALLAGEGVVPGGGDERELAEAVLADEVGRHPWTCTDWAMSLLECAACGAELGTGHRDCVPCTMADERRWEWDHQGYPGAMTGNEHELRVSRAVLRAEARHRPTTVQTYRLLLPFLLVGESTEAGEARRIKAHLLAGGYDALAECRSYPELAALPFLPWRRSS
;
A
#
# COMPACT_ATOMS: atom_id res chain seq x y z
N MET A 1 -11.87 -8.83 1.44
CA MET A 1 -11.42 -9.49 0.20
C MET A 1 -11.73 -8.65 -1.03
N VAL A 2 -12.93 -8.09 -1.18
CA VAL A 2 -13.30 -7.28 -2.37
C VAL A 2 -12.41 -6.04 -2.59
N CYS A 3 -12.09 -5.28 -1.53
CA CYS A 3 -11.31 -4.05 -1.69
C CYS A 3 -9.86 -4.26 -2.13
N THR A 4 -9.17 -5.29 -1.65
CA THR A 4 -7.76 -5.55 -2.02
C THR A 4 -7.62 -5.94 -3.48
N GLU A 5 -8.58 -6.71 -4.02
CA GLU A 5 -8.63 -7.06 -5.44
C GLU A 5 -8.94 -5.84 -6.31
N LEU A 6 -9.86 -4.97 -5.86
CA LEU A 6 -10.16 -3.70 -6.54
C LEU A 6 -8.96 -2.75 -6.56
N VAL A 7 -8.18 -2.69 -5.48
CA VAL A 7 -6.93 -1.91 -5.43
C VAL A 7 -5.95 -2.43 -6.48
N ASP A 8 -5.75 -3.74 -6.55
CA ASP A 8 -4.83 -4.36 -7.52
C ASP A 8 -5.20 -4.03 -8.97
N GLN A 9 -6.47 -3.79 -9.30
CA GLN A 9 -6.88 -3.38 -10.66
C GLN A 9 -6.28 -2.03 -11.08
N PHE A 10 -6.09 -1.07 -10.16
CA PHE A 10 -5.46 0.21 -10.49
C PHE A 10 -4.00 0.04 -10.91
N TRP A 11 -3.27 -0.87 -10.25
CA TRP A 11 -1.88 -1.18 -10.61
C TRP A 11 -1.81 -2.01 -11.91
N LEU A 12 -2.74 -2.95 -12.06
CA LEU A 12 -2.79 -3.86 -13.20
C LEU A 12 -2.97 -3.11 -14.52
N VAL A 13 -3.73 -2.02 -14.54
CA VAL A 13 -3.92 -1.20 -15.77
C VAL A 13 -2.58 -0.69 -16.31
N ASP A 14 -1.76 -0.08 -15.45
CA ASP A 14 -0.47 0.46 -15.86
C ASP A 14 0.52 -0.65 -16.24
N TRP A 15 0.48 -1.77 -15.52
CA TRP A 15 1.28 -2.94 -15.86
C TRP A 15 0.91 -3.54 -17.23
N GLN A 16 -0.38 -3.68 -17.52
CA GLN A 16 -0.86 -4.17 -18.81
C GLN A 16 -0.47 -3.23 -19.95
N ALA A 17 -0.51 -1.92 -19.72
CA ALA A 17 -0.05 -0.94 -20.69
C ALA A 17 1.47 -1.08 -20.96
N LEU A 18 2.27 -1.30 -19.92
CA LEU A 18 3.70 -1.57 -20.06
C LEU A 18 3.97 -2.86 -20.84
N LEU A 19 3.30 -3.96 -20.50
CA LEU A 19 3.42 -5.23 -21.23
C LEU A 19 3.09 -5.08 -22.72
N ALA A 20 2.01 -4.37 -23.03
CA ALA A 20 1.61 -4.12 -24.41
C ALA A 20 2.65 -3.25 -25.16
N GLY A 21 3.25 -2.26 -24.49
CA GLY A 21 4.30 -1.41 -25.04
C GLY A 21 5.59 -2.17 -25.35
N GLU A 22 5.96 -3.13 -24.50
CA GLU A 22 7.15 -3.96 -24.65
C GLU A 22 6.91 -5.24 -25.48
N GLY A 23 5.66 -5.49 -25.90
CA GLY A 23 5.30 -6.69 -26.67
C GLY A 23 5.37 -7.99 -25.87
N VAL A 24 5.24 -7.92 -24.55
CA VAL A 24 5.36 -9.06 -23.63
C VAL A 24 4.00 -9.69 -23.36
N VAL A 25 3.95 -11.03 -23.37
CA VAL A 25 2.72 -11.79 -23.07
C VAL A 25 2.56 -11.96 -21.55
N PRO A 26 1.39 -11.60 -20.97
CA PRO A 26 1.12 -11.82 -19.55
C PRO A 26 1.22 -13.30 -19.14
N GLY A 27 1.76 -13.58 -17.97
CA GLY A 27 1.96 -14.89 -17.36
C GLY A 27 3.17 -15.68 -17.89
N GLY A 28 3.96 -15.10 -18.80
CA GLY A 28 5.14 -15.74 -19.40
C GLY A 28 6.44 -15.50 -18.64
N GLY A 29 7.52 -16.17 -19.06
CA GLY A 29 8.88 -15.91 -18.54
C GLY A 29 9.34 -14.48 -18.80
N ASP A 30 9.03 -13.95 -19.98
CA ASP A 30 9.34 -12.58 -20.38
C ASP A 30 8.69 -11.52 -19.47
N GLU A 31 7.52 -11.81 -18.87
CA GLU A 31 6.90 -10.90 -17.87
C GLU A 31 7.74 -10.81 -16.61
N ARG A 32 8.33 -11.93 -16.18
CA ARG A 32 9.22 -11.96 -15.02
C ARG A 32 10.51 -11.19 -15.31
N GLU A 33 11.10 -11.39 -16.48
CA GLU A 33 12.31 -10.66 -16.90
C GLU A 33 12.05 -9.14 -16.96
N LEU A 34 10.89 -8.73 -17.47
CA LEU A 34 10.46 -7.34 -17.46
C LEU A 34 10.30 -6.80 -16.03
N ALA A 35 9.70 -7.57 -15.11
CA ALA A 35 9.58 -7.17 -13.71
C ALA A 35 10.96 -6.96 -13.06
N GLU A 36 11.93 -7.83 -13.34
CA GLU A 36 13.31 -7.68 -12.87
C GLU A 36 13.96 -6.42 -13.47
N ALA A 37 13.76 -6.15 -14.77
CA ALA A 37 14.26 -4.95 -15.43
C ALA A 37 13.69 -3.66 -14.84
N VAL A 38 12.37 -3.61 -14.60
CA VAL A 38 11.69 -2.46 -13.99
C VAL A 38 12.27 -2.12 -12.62
N LEU A 39 12.56 -3.14 -11.78
CA LEU A 39 13.15 -2.93 -10.47
C LEU A 39 14.65 -2.62 -10.51
N ALA A 40 15.34 -2.97 -11.59
CA ALA A 40 16.75 -2.64 -11.77
C ALA A 40 16.95 -1.19 -12.22
N ASP A 41 15.98 -0.61 -12.93
CA ASP A 41 16.08 0.71 -13.53
C ASP A 41 16.05 1.88 -12.53
N GLU A 42 16.30 3.08 -13.03
CA GLU A 42 16.23 4.35 -12.31
C GLU A 42 14.82 4.60 -11.78
N VAL A 43 14.72 5.01 -10.52
CA VAL A 43 13.45 5.37 -9.88
C VAL A 43 12.79 6.49 -10.69
N GLY A 44 11.50 6.33 -11.00
CA GLY A 44 10.72 7.29 -11.79
C GLY A 44 10.74 7.03 -13.29
N ARG A 45 11.59 6.13 -13.82
CA ARG A 45 11.53 5.75 -15.24
C ARG A 45 10.22 5.04 -15.60
N HIS A 46 9.71 4.24 -14.68
CA HIS A 46 8.40 3.61 -14.78
C HIS A 46 7.42 4.22 -13.76
N PRO A 47 6.10 4.20 -14.06
CA PRO A 47 5.08 4.51 -13.06
C PRO A 47 5.30 3.73 -11.77
N TRP A 48 5.02 4.35 -10.62
CA TRP A 48 5.15 3.71 -9.31
C TRP A 48 4.25 2.47 -9.19
N THR A 49 3.11 2.46 -9.88
CA THR A 49 2.21 1.31 -10.03
C THR A 49 2.93 0.13 -10.70
N CYS A 50 3.67 0.36 -11.79
CA CYS A 50 4.47 -0.70 -12.42
C CYS A 50 5.57 -1.22 -11.49
N THR A 51 6.24 -0.34 -10.74
CA THR A 51 7.29 -0.74 -9.78
C THR A 51 6.69 -1.64 -8.69
N ASP A 52 5.58 -1.23 -8.09
CA ASP A 52 4.92 -1.99 -7.03
C ASP A 52 4.28 -3.28 -7.53
N TRP A 53 3.85 -3.33 -8.79
CA TRP A 53 3.34 -4.54 -9.43
C TRP A 53 4.48 -5.52 -9.73
N ALA A 54 5.61 -5.05 -10.26
CA ALA A 54 6.80 -5.86 -10.48
C ALA A 54 7.28 -6.53 -9.18
N MET A 55 7.25 -5.81 -8.04
CA MET A 55 7.53 -6.43 -6.74
C MET A 55 6.57 -7.57 -6.39
N SER A 56 5.30 -7.48 -6.78
CA SER A 56 4.31 -8.54 -6.52
C SER A 56 4.44 -9.78 -7.42
N LEU A 57 5.17 -9.66 -8.53
CA LEU A 57 5.47 -10.78 -9.43
C LEU A 57 6.74 -11.55 -9.05
N LEU A 58 7.58 -10.95 -8.20
CA LEU A 58 8.88 -11.51 -7.84
C LEU A 58 8.88 -12.06 -6.42
N GLU A 59 9.46 -13.25 -6.29
CA GLU A 59 9.73 -13.87 -5.00
C GLU A 59 11.11 -13.46 -4.50
N CYS A 60 11.21 -13.20 -3.20
CA CYS A 60 12.47 -12.94 -2.53
C CYS A 60 13.33 -14.20 -2.50
N ALA A 61 14.51 -14.15 -3.10
CA ALA A 61 15.45 -15.27 -3.12
C ALA A 61 15.91 -15.76 -1.73
N ALA A 62 15.77 -14.94 -0.68
CA ALA A 62 16.18 -15.30 0.68
C ALA A 62 15.07 -15.93 1.53
N CYS A 63 13.82 -15.45 1.42
CA CYS A 63 12.72 -15.91 2.28
C CYS A 63 11.55 -16.56 1.51
N GLY A 64 11.57 -16.55 0.18
CA GLY A 64 10.52 -17.10 -0.68
C GLY A 64 9.19 -16.32 -0.66
N ALA A 65 9.06 -15.29 0.16
CA ALA A 65 7.88 -14.43 0.16
C ALA A 65 7.89 -13.49 -1.04
N GLU A 66 6.73 -12.94 -1.41
CA GLU A 66 6.64 -11.83 -2.34
C GLU A 66 7.60 -10.70 -1.92
N LEU A 67 8.29 -10.11 -2.89
CA LEU A 67 9.33 -9.12 -2.64
C LEU A 67 8.78 -7.92 -1.84
N GLY A 68 9.47 -7.57 -0.75
CA GLY A 68 9.04 -6.54 0.19
C GLY A 68 8.05 -6.99 1.28
N THR A 69 7.49 -8.21 1.22
CA THR A 69 6.47 -8.69 2.18
C THR A 69 6.99 -9.60 3.30
N GLY A 70 8.19 -10.16 3.14
CA GLY A 70 8.79 -11.10 4.10
C GLY A 70 9.00 -10.50 5.51
N HIS A 71 9.47 -11.31 6.47
CA HIS A 71 9.70 -10.84 7.85
C HIS A 71 10.64 -9.60 7.91
N ARG A 72 10.49 -8.75 8.93
CA ARG A 72 11.28 -7.50 9.09
C ARG A 72 12.80 -7.73 9.03
N ASP A 73 13.26 -8.89 9.47
CA ASP A 73 14.68 -9.24 9.52
C ASP A 73 15.22 -9.78 8.17
N CYS A 74 14.36 -9.95 7.16
CA CYS A 74 14.78 -10.29 5.80
C CYS A 74 15.35 -9.06 5.10
N VAL A 75 16.68 -8.96 5.04
CA VAL A 75 17.40 -7.81 4.45
C VAL A 75 16.96 -7.52 3.01
N PRO A 76 16.85 -8.51 2.08
CA PRO A 76 16.39 -8.21 0.71
C PRO A 76 14.97 -7.64 0.65
N CYS A 77 14.04 -8.14 1.46
CA CYS A 77 12.69 -7.56 1.53
C CYS A 77 12.71 -6.14 2.09
N THR A 78 13.53 -5.89 3.11
CA THR A 78 13.67 -4.54 3.69
C THR A 78 14.27 -3.56 2.68
N MET A 79 15.31 -3.95 1.95
CA MET A 79 15.89 -3.11 0.90
C MET A 79 14.91 -2.83 -0.23
N ALA A 80 14.15 -3.84 -0.67
CA ALA A 80 13.16 -3.67 -1.72
C ALA A 80 12.01 -2.74 -1.27
N ASP A 81 11.58 -2.84 -0.01
CA ASP A 81 10.58 -1.93 0.56
C ASP A 81 11.14 -0.51 0.75
N GLU A 82 12.41 -0.34 1.14
CA GLU A 82 13.03 0.99 1.20
C GLU A 82 13.13 1.64 -0.19
N ARG A 83 13.59 0.87 -1.21
CA ARG A 83 13.69 1.36 -2.59
C ARG A 83 12.32 1.75 -3.17
N ARG A 84 11.26 1.04 -2.81
CA ARG A 84 9.87 1.40 -3.18
C ARG A 84 9.55 2.86 -2.82
N TRP A 85 9.94 3.30 -1.62
CA TRP A 85 9.62 4.64 -1.11
C TRP A 85 10.57 5.73 -1.62
N GLU A 86 11.64 5.38 -2.33
CA GLU A 86 12.46 6.37 -3.04
C GLU A 86 11.64 7.13 -4.08
N TRP A 87 10.58 6.52 -4.62
CA TRP A 87 9.66 7.17 -5.56
C TRP A 87 9.04 8.46 -4.98
N ASP A 88 8.78 8.50 -3.66
CA ASP A 88 8.22 9.68 -3.00
C ASP A 88 9.17 10.89 -3.03
N HIS A 89 10.45 10.66 -3.32
CA HIS A 89 11.50 11.68 -3.35
C HIS A 89 12.13 11.87 -4.74
N GLN A 90 12.20 10.81 -5.54
CA GLN A 90 12.96 10.75 -6.80
C GLN A 90 12.07 10.58 -8.05
N GLY A 91 10.79 10.22 -7.90
CA GLY A 91 9.86 9.83 -8.97
C GLY A 91 9.31 10.97 -9.84
N TYR A 92 10.16 11.88 -10.30
CA TYR A 92 9.79 12.98 -11.20
C TYR A 92 9.29 12.43 -12.57
N PRO A 93 8.27 13.00 -13.26
CA PRO A 93 7.60 14.29 -13.04
C PRO A 93 6.14 14.24 -12.56
N GLY A 94 5.53 13.07 -12.37
CA GLY A 94 4.13 12.95 -11.96
C GLY A 94 3.98 12.84 -10.46
N ALA A 95 3.78 13.96 -9.75
CA ALA A 95 3.54 13.94 -8.31
C ALA A 95 2.31 13.07 -7.99
N MET A 96 2.53 11.97 -7.28
CA MET A 96 1.49 11.15 -6.69
C MET A 96 0.58 12.04 -5.84
N THR A 97 -0.73 12.00 -6.07
CA THR A 97 -1.70 12.70 -5.24
C THR A 97 -1.68 12.14 -3.82
N GLY A 98 -2.19 12.90 -2.85
CA GLY A 98 -2.28 12.43 -1.47
C GLY A 98 -3.08 11.12 -1.34
N ASN A 99 -4.20 11.00 -2.06
CA ASN A 99 -5.02 9.77 -2.08
C ASN A 99 -4.28 8.60 -2.73
N GLU A 100 -3.57 8.80 -3.85
CA GLU A 100 -2.76 7.75 -4.48
C GLU A 100 -1.66 7.26 -3.54
N HIS A 101 -1.00 8.17 -2.82
CA HIS A 101 -0.01 7.81 -1.81
C HIS A 101 -0.62 7.01 -0.67
N GLU A 102 -1.79 7.40 -0.17
CA GLU A 102 -2.49 6.65 0.87
C GLU A 102 -2.95 5.26 0.39
N LEU A 103 -3.43 5.14 -0.84
CA LEU A 103 -3.76 3.85 -1.47
C LEU A 103 -2.51 2.97 -1.58
N ARG A 104 -1.39 3.55 -2.02
CA ARG A 104 -0.11 2.87 -2.15
C ARG A 104 0.40 2.33 -0.82
N VAL A 105 0.39 3.16 0.21
CA VAL A 105 0.76 2.75 1.58
C VAL A 105 -0.19 1.68 2.11
N SER A 106 -1.50 1.84 1.89
CA SER A 106 -2.50 0.85 2.31
C SER A 106 -2.22 -0.51 1.67
N ARG A 107 -1.99 -0.54 0.36
CA ARG A 107 -1.66 -1.76 -0.37
C ARG A 107 -0.40 -2.41 0.19
N ALA A 108 0.69 -1.66 0.33
CA ALA A 108 1.96 -2.18 0.85
C ALA A 108 1.81 -2.78 2.26
N VAL A 109 1.11 -2.07 3.16
CA VAL A 109 0.87 -2.55 4.53
C VAL A 109 0.02 -3.81 4.56
N LEU A 110 -1.07 -3.86 3.77
CA LEU A 110 -2.01 -4.98 3.77
C LEU A 110 -1.46 -6.22 3.07
N ARG A 111 -0.50 -6.09 2.15
CA ARG A 111 0.23 -7.24 1.59
C ARG A 111 1.30 -7.76 2.55
N ALA A 112 1.85 -6.89 3.40
CA ALA A 112 2.93 -7.22 4.31
C ALA A 112 2.51 -7.15 5.79
N GLU A 113 1.30 -7.60 6.14
CA GLU A 113 0.72 -7.36 7.48
C GLU A 113 1.62 -7.80 8.64
N ALA A 114 2.34 -8.92 8.49
CA ALA A 114 3.28 -9.44 9.48
C ALA A 114 4.46 -8.48 9.76
N ARG A 115 4.75 -7.57 8.81
CA ARG A 115 5.73 -6.48 9.00
C ARG A 115 5.13 -5.31 9.74
N HIS A 116 3.84 -5.20 10.02
CA HIS A 116 3.27 -3.98 10.62
C HIS A 116 2.64 -4.24 11.99
N ARG A 117 2.52 -3.17 12.79
CA ARG A 117 1.79 -3.25 14.06
C ARG A 117 0.31 -3.56 13.75
N PRO A 118 -0.38 -4.37 14.57
CA PRO A 118 -1.79 -4.70 14.32
C PRO A 118 -2.69 -3.47 14.14
N THR A 119 -2.44 -2.40 14.90
CA THR A 119 -3.21 -1.15 14.78
C THR A 119 -2.99 -0.42 13.47
N THR A 120 -1.78 -0.50 12.89
CA THR A 120 -1.50 0.05 11.56
C THR A 120 -2.29 -0.71 10.49
N VAL A 121 -2.25 -2.04 10.54
CA VAL A 121 -3.01 -2.91 9.64
C VAL A 121 -4.51 -2.62 9.75
N GLN A 122 -5.05 -2.57 10.97
CA GLN A 122 -6.45 -2.24 11.22
C GLN A 122 -6.83 -0.85 10.69
N THR A 123 -5.97 0.14 10.84
CA THR A 123 -6.22 1.50 10.31
C THR A 123 -6.42 1.46 8.80
N TYR A 124 -5.49 0.83 8.07
CA TYR A 124 -5.60 0.76 6.61
C TYR A 124 -6.73 -0.14 6.13
N ARG A 125 -7.10 -1.19 6.87
CA ARG A 125 -8.31 -1.96 6.58
C ARG A 125 -9.58 -1.11 6.65
N LEU A 126 -9.69 -0.22 7.64
CA LEU A 126 -10.82 0.69 7.79
C LEU A 126 -10.84 1.80 6.73
N LEU A 127 -9.67 2.33 6.37
CA LEU A 127 -9.56 3.42 5.40
C LEU A 127 -9.74 2.96 3.95
N LEU A 128 -9.33 1.73 3.60
CA LEU A 128 -9.26 1.25 2.22
C LEU A 128 -10.54 1.47 1.39
N PRO A 129 -11.76 1.17 1.90
CA PRO A 129 -12.98 1.38 1.12
C PRO A 129 -13.21 2.85 0.74
N PHE A 130 -12.79 3.79 1.60
CA PHE A 130 -12.94 5.22 1.36
C PHE A 130 -11.86 5.77 0.42
N LEU A 131 -10.62 5.29 0.60
CA LEU A 131 -9.52 5.63 -0.30
C LEU A 131 -9.84 5.23 -1.75
N LEU A 132 -10.49 4.07 -1.95
CA LEU A 132 -10.91 3.57 -3.27
C LEU A 132 -11.94 4.46 -3.99
N VAL A 133 -12.69 5.28 -3.25
CA VAL A 133 -13.66 6.23 -3.83
C VAL A 133 -13.12 7.66 -3.87
N GLY A 134 -11.81 7.84 -3.61
CA GLY A 134 -11.11 9.13 -3.72
C GLY A 134 -11.11 9.98 -2.46
N GLU A 135 -11.60 9.47 -1.32
CA GLU A 135 -11.47 10.17 -0.04
C GLU A 135 -10.01 10.16 0.42
N SER A 136 -9.56 11.21 1.09
CA SER A 136 -8.19 11.29 1.64
C SER A 136 -8.24 11.61 3.12
N THR A 137 -7.29 11.05 3.88
CA THR A 137 -7.27 11.18 5.33
C THR A 137 -6.32 12.31 5.78
N GLU A 138 -6.82 13.28 6.54
CA GLU A 138 -5.90 14.24 7.16
C GLU A 138 -5.11 13.60 8.31
N ALA A 139 -3.88 14.07 8.53
CA ALA A 139 -3.03 13.56 9.62
C ALA A 139 -3.68 13.66 11.02
N GLY A 140 -4.59 14.63 11.23
CA GLY A 140 -5.39 14.74 12.44
C GLY A 140 -6.40 13.60 12.61
N GLU A 141 -7.08 13.24 11.53
CA GLU A 141 -8.11 12.19 11.46
C GLU A 141 -7.49 10.81 11.65
N ALA A 142 -6.40 10.51 10.93
CA ALA A 142 -5.67 9.26 11.05
C ALA A 142 -5.21 8.99 12.50
N ARG A 143 -4.78 10.03 13.22
CA ARG A 143 -4.39 9.92 14.64
C ARG A 143 -5.58 9.61 15.54
N ARG A 144 -6.76 10.20 15.29
CA ARG A 144 -7.98 9.92 16.05
C ARG A 144 -8.44 8.48 15.84
N ILE A 145 -8.51 8.02 14.58
CA ILE A 145 -8.85 6.63 14.24
C ILE A 145 -7.91 5.66 14.96
N LYS A 146 -6.59 5.90 14.89
CA LYS A 146 -5.59 5.08 15.60
C LYS A 146 -5.80 5.04 17.12
N ALA A 147 -6.19 6.15 17.74
CA ALA A 147 -6.46 6.20 19.17
C ALA A 147 -7.65 5.32 19.56
N HIS A 148 -8.74 5.36 18.78
CA HIS A 148 -9.92 4.50 18.99
C HIS A 148 -9.61 3.02 18.76
N LEU A 149 -8.78 2.69 17.79
CA LEU A 149 -8.28 1.32 17.57
C LEU A 149 -7.45 0.81 18.75
N LEU A 150 -6.55 1.64 19.30
CA LEU A 150 -5.78 1.30 20.50
C LEU A 150 -6.68 1.08 21.72
N ALA A 151 -7.85 1.73 21.77
CA ALA A 151 -8.86 1.53 22.81
C ALA A 151 -9.76 0.30 22.57
N GLY A 152 -9.51 -0.50 21.52
CA GLY A 152 -10.26 -1.71 21.21
C GLY A 152 -11.54 -1.48 20.40
N GLY A 153 -11.75 -0.28 19.84
CA GLY A 153 -12.98 0.11 19.16
C GLY A 153 -13.17 -0.41 17.72
N TYR A 154 -12.43 -1.43 17.28
CA TYR A 154 -12.42 -1.85 15.87
C TYR A 154 -13.82 -2.13 15.31
N ASP A 155 -14.62 -2.93 16.02
CA ASP A 155 -15.94 -3.36 15.54
C ASP A 155 -16.87 -2.16 15.32
N ALA A 156 -16.88 -1.20 16.26
CA ALA A 156 -17.68 0.03 16.13
C ALA A 156 -17.22 0.91 14.95
N LEU A 157 -15.91 0.97 14.69
CA LEU A 157 -15.38 1.71 13.54
C LEU A 157 -15.66 1.02 12.20
N ALA A 158 -15.70 -0.31 12.19
CA ALA A 158 -16.00 -1.09 11.00
C ALA A 158 -17.47 -0.96 10.54
N GLU A 159 -18.35 -0.46 11.41
CA GLU A 159 -19.75 -0.17 11.09
C GLU A 159 -19.95 1.18 10.38
N CYS A 160 -18.94 2.07 10.37
CA CYS A 160 -19.00 3.35 9.66
C CYS A 160 -19.20 3.14 8.16
N ARG A 161 -20.19 3.82 7.59
CA ARG A 161 -20.58 3.69 6.17
C ARG A 161 -20.03 4.81 5.29
N SER A 162 -19.44 5.82 5.90
CA SER A 162 -18.85 6.96 5.20
C SER A 162 -17.57 7.43 5.89
N TYR A 163 -16.69 8.06 5.13
CA TYR A 163 -15.48 8.66 5.68
C TYR A 163 -15.80 9.76 6.72
N PRO A 164 -16.78 10.66 6.50
CA PRO A 164 -17.19 11.62 7.52
C PRO A 164 -17.61 10.99 8.86
N GLU A 165 -18.31 9.86 8.86
CA GLU A 165 -18.66 9.13 10.09
C GLU A 165 -17.39 8.63 10.81
N LEU A 166 -16.44 8.07 10.06
CA LEU A 166 -15.17 7.57 10.58
C LEU A 166 -14.24 8.71 11.07
N ALA A 167 -14.28 9.87 10.42
CA ALA A 167 -13.41 11.02 10.72
C ALA A 167 -13.97 11.93 11.84
N ALA A 168 -15.28 11.92 12.05
CA ALA A 168 -16.00 12.69 13.07
C ALA A 168 -15.83 12.15 14.49
N LEU A 169 -15.01 11.12 14.68
CA LEU A 169 -14.75 10.54 16.00
C LEU A 169 -14.24 11.61 16.98
N PRO A 170 -14.79 11.65 18.21
CA PRO A 170 -14.30 12.56 19.22
C PRO A 170 -12.87 12.21 19.62
N PHE A 171 -12.12 13.20 20.08
CA PHE A 171 -10.86 12.93 20.75
C PHE A 171 -11.12 12.07 21.99
N LEU A 172 -10.41 10.95 22.11
CA LEU A 172 -10.43 10.20 23.34
C LEU A 172 -9.67 10.99 24.41
N PRO A 173 -10.25 11.16 25.61
CA PRO A 173 -9.53 11.81 26.70
C PRO A 173 -8.30 10.97 27.03
N TRP A 174 -7.11 11.58 26.87
CA TRP A 174 -5.79 10.95 27.09
C TRP A 174 -5.50 10.62 28.57
N ARG A 175 -6.43 10.91 29.47
CA ARG A 175 -6.53 10.36 30.84
C ARG A 175 -8.00 10.15 31.18
N ARG A 176 -8.36 8.98 31.69
CA ARG A 176 -9.55 8.87 32.54
C ARG A 176 -9.24 9.65 33.80
N SER A 177 -10.14 10.56 34.20
CA SER A 177 -10.19 11.05 35.56
C SER A 177 -10.52 9.86 36.45
N SER A 178 -9.47 9.20 36.96
CA SER A 178 -9.55 8.32 38.13
C SER A 178 -9.78 9.16 39.37
#